data_AF-A0AB39SHY5-F1
#
_entry.id   AF-A0AB39SHY5-F1
#
_cell.length_a   1.000
_cell.length_b   1.000
_cell.length_c   1.000
_cell.angle_alpha   90.00
_cell.angle_beta   90.00
_cell.angle_gamma   90.00
#
_symmetry.space_group_name_H-M   'P 1'
#
loop_
_entity.id
_entity.type
_entity.pdbx_description
1 polymer ?
#
loop_
_entity_poly.entity_id
_entity_poly.type
_entity_poly.pdbx_seq_one_letter_code
_entity_poly.pdbx_strand_id
1 'polypeptide(L)'
;MSGPSPTRPARSWNPPPWLWLTLLLFLAQVPTLIGHALGVGTGLGQFGEAGHGRFVTALLSLVQLLPLFFLLAAALALFAPRARCHFVERRYGLLPPDHPLMAPAAGAPKAPGEVPEPHFHDQMAAFLHEHAPGTQLRFSTQAGFSARVYPGSWRITRVGVFASLVHLGETDREAARAVLLHELGHLRHGEQHVAGLGSPFTALVRVWPYVLGALVVVPVTLLFVTGNATAPLTLAEVVLVLFSVPKVLLLVVAALWSAELGADRHAARAAGADTLVRALRRLEEGDRGGPARLYHPPAGVRIWFASRAETGEALLLLTLMWPFALLAQLLLTVLGAVPAYELLGASRDRAIREVLALAHDTLTADPAWWATLAVVLVWPLATGVRSSAGARPAVSVSSRVYATAVLFPAVVLLVGLLPLVSRPTGNVFAEGHDGHATASTGVPGGDGAGGTPTACPSASAPPAPTRPPGLPSFARGGPKASGDAAPHPSDGPRTFRTLRVTSVEALSGSTAQAQDVGDRLRGARWTLHGDGSLSADVAGVPVLRGSGVDGTTRWFTGQRTEHTDVGTTTTWTEARLVVGADQSPRLDLIRAATLAMRAVVDCREFTSTSSTAQRFSLTLSGL
;
A
#
# COMPACT_ATOMS: atom_id res chain seq x y z
N MET A 1 18.31 16.31 59.94
CA MET A 1 18.58 16.92 58.61
C MET A 1 18.35 15.84 57.56
N SER A 2 17.17 15.84 56.95
CA SER A 2 16.81 14.90 55.89
C SER A 2 17.50 15.36 54.60
N GLY A 3 18.48 14.61 54.12
CA GLY A 3 19.13 14.92 52.85
C GLY A 3 18.10 14.98 51.71
N PRO A 4 18.27 15.85 50.70
CA PRO A 4 17.37 15.90 49.56
C PRO A 4 17.25 14.51 48.97
N SER A 5 16.03 13.97 48.97
CA SER A 5 15.76 12.65 48.40
C SER A 5 16.27 12.65 46.95
N PRO A 6 17.02 11.63 46.52
CA PRO A 6 17.56 11.57 45.17
C PRO A 6 16.40 11.72 44.19
N THR A 7 16.38 12.85 43.48
CA THR A 7 15.39 13.14 42.46
C THR A 7 15.52 12.06 41.40
N ARG A 8 14.45 11.26 41.27
CA ARG A 8 14.37 10.14 40.34
C ARG A 8 14.79 10.64 38.95
N PRO A 9 15.76 9.99 38.27
CA PRO A 9 16.25 10.48 37.00
C PRO A 9 15.10 10.60 36.01
N ALA A 10 14.94 11.80 35.45
CA ALA A 10 13.94 12.10 34.45
C ALA A 10 14.15 11.24 33.21
N ARG A 11 13.07 10.61 32.70
CA ARG A 11 13.13 9.79 31.49
C ARG A 11 13.38 10.65 30.26
N SER A 12 14.34 10.23 29.43
CA SER A 12 14.62 10.84 28.14
C SER A 12 13.53 10.52 27.12
N TRP A 13 13.00 11.55 26.47
CA TRP A 13 12.06 11.36 25.36
C TRP A 13 12.63 11.97 24.07
N ASN A 14 12.97 11.09 23.14
CA ASN A 14 13.29 11.41 21.75
C ASN A 14 12.05 11.26 20.87
N PRO A 15 11.94 11.95 19.72
CA PRO A 15 10.86 11.68 18.77
C PRO A 15 10.66 10.18 18.54
N PRO A 16 9.41 9.71 18.43
CA PRO A 16 9.16 8.35 18.00
C PRO A 16 9.74 8.13 16.60
N PRO A 17 10.16 6.90 16.26
CA PRO A 17 10.91 6.61 15.05
C PRO A 17 9.96 6.44 13.86
N TRP A 18 9.16 7.47 13.56
CA TRP A 18 8.08 7.39 12.56
C TRP A 18 8.59 6.94 11.20
N LEU A 19 9.77 7.40 10.78
CA LEU A 19 10.40 6.98 9.54
C LEU A 19 10.66 5.46 9.45
N TRP A 20 11.09 4.85 10.56
CA TRP A 20 11.28 3.40 10.63
C TRP A 20 9.94 2.66 10.68
N LEU A 21 8.95 3.20 11.39
CA LEU A 21 7.60 2.63 11.41
C LEU A 21 6.99 2.61 10.00
N THR A 22 7.09 3.72 9.25
CA THR A 22 6.63 3.81 7.85
C THR A 22 7.25 2.72 6.99
N LEU A 23 8.57 2.54 7.11
CA LEU A 23 9.29 1.52 6.35
C LEU A 23 8.83 0.10 6.73
N LEU A 24 8.66 -0.19 8.02
CA LEU A 24 8.22 -1.51 8.49
C LEU A 24 6.80 -1.84 8.04
N LEU A 25 5.86 -0.88 8.20
CA LEU A 25 4.49 -1.02 7.73
C LEU A 25 4.44 -1.24 6.21
N PHE A 26 5.25 -0.50 5.46
CA PHE A 26 5.36 -0.69 4.03
C PHE A 26 5.89 -2.09 3.67
N LEU A 27 6.97 -2.53 4.31
CA LEU A 27 7.53 -3.88 4.11
C LEU A 27 6.51 -4.98 4.39
N ALA A 28 5.69 -4.81 5.42
CA ALA A 28 4.60 -5.76 5.75
C ALA A 28 3.51 -5.79 4.67
N GLN A 29 3.29 -4.69 3.94
CA GLN A 29 2.31 -4.60 2.87
C GLN A 29 2.81 -5.11 1.51
N VAL A 30 4.13 -5.29 1.32
CA VAL A 30 4.74 -5.72 0.05
C VAL A 30 4.06 -6.96 -0.57
N PRO A 31 3.77 -8.06 0.16
CA PRO A 31 3.12 -9.23 -0.43
C PRO A 31 1.75 -8.92 -1.05
N THR A 32 0.92 -8.16 -0.33
CA THR A 32 -0.41 -7.72 -0.80
C THR A 32 -0.28 -6.84 -2.03
N LEU A 33 0.69 -5.92 -2.03
CA LEU A 33 0.95 -5.00 -3.13
C LEU A 33 1.48 -5.72 -4.38
N ILE A 34 2.32 -6.75 -4.23
CA ILE A 34 2.75 -7.61 -5.33
C ILE A 34 1.55 -8.39 -5.89
N GLY A 35 0.70 -8.95 -5.04
CA GLY A 35 -0.53 -9.63 -5.47
C GLY A 35 -1.45 -8.71 -6.28
N HIS A 36 -1.61 -7.47 -5.82
CA HIS A 36 -2.36 -6.44 -6.56
C HIS A 36 -1.72 -6.09 -7.91
N ALA A 37 -0.40 -5.87 -7.94
CA ALA A 37 0.33 -5.57 -9.16
C ALA A 37 0.23 -6.70 -10.21
N LEU A 38 0.33 -7.96 -9.77
CA LEU A 38 0.15 -9.13 -10.64
C LEU A 38 -1.30 -9.20 -11.16
N GLY A 39 -2.29 -8.92 -10.30
CA GLY A 39 -3.69 -8.85 -10.69
C GLY A 39 -3.92 -7.80 -11.79
N VAL A 40 -3.43 -6.58 -11.59
CA VAL A 40 -3.47 -5.50 -12.60
C VAL A 40 -2.80 -5.96 -13.88
N GLY A 41 -1.59 -6.50 -13.81
CA GLY A 41 -0.79 -6.93 -14.96
C GLY A 41 -1.48 -8.00 -15.83
N THR A 42 -2.17 -8.95 -15.22
CA THR A 42 -2.96 -9.95 -15.97
C THR A 42 -4.15 -9.34 -16.72
N GLY A 43 -4.73 -8.25 -16.19
CA GLY A 43 -5.78 -7.48 -16.86
C GLY A 43 -5.27 -6.67 -18.06
N LEU A 44 -4.00 -6.27 -18.05
CA LEU A 44 -3.38 -5.53 -19.16
C LEU A 44 -3.20 -6.39 -20.43
N GLY A 45 -3.04 -7.71 -20.32
CA GLY A 45 -2.76 -8.57 -21.48
C GLY A 45 -3.93 -8.78 -22.46
N GLN A 46 -5.14 -8.32 -22.14
CA GLN A 46 -6.37 -8.59 -22.91
C GLN A 46 -6.90 -7.33 -23.63
N PHE A 47 -6.07 -6.67 -24.43
CA PHE A 47 -6.49 -5.53 -25.24
C PHE A 47 -7.32 -5.98 -26.46
N GLY A 48 -8.64 -6.11 -26.29
CA GLY A 48 -9.61 -6.18 -27.39
C GLY A 48 -10.08 -4.79 -27.85
N GLU A 49 -11.11 -4.72 -28.71
CA GLU A 49 -11.59 -3.50 -29.39
C GLU A 49 -12.00 -2.30 -28.49
N ALA A 50 -12.10 -2.47 -27.16
CA ALA A 50 -12.31 -1.39 -26.19
C ALA A 50 -11.02 -0.59 -25.83
N GLY A 51 -10.06 -0.49 -26.77
CA GLY A 51 -8.64 -0.23 -26.50
C GLY A 51 -8.28 1.06 -25.76
N HIS A 52 -8.99 2.18 -25.95
CA HIS A 52 -8.60 3.47 -25.38
C HIS A 52 -8.90 3.60 -23.88
N GLY A 53 -10.09 3.19 -23.43
CA GLY A 53 -10.47 3.25 -22.01
C GLY A 53 -9.59 2.33 -21.15
N ARG A 54 -9.29 1.12 -21.64
CA ARG A 54 -8.40 0.18 -20.97
C ARG A 54 -6.96 0.68 -20.86
N PHE A 55 -6.46 1.39 -21.87
CA PHE A 55 -5.12 2.00 -21.82
C PHE A 55 -5.02 3.08 -20.72
N VAL A 56 -6.05 3.94 -20.59
CA VAL A 56 -6.07 4.96 -19.52
C VAL A 56 -6.13 4.29 -18.15
N THR A 57 -7.02 3.30 -17.95
CA THR A 57 -7.09 2.54 -16.69
C THR A 57 -5.78 1.81 -16.37
N ALA A 58 -5.12 1.25 -17.38
CA ALA A 58 -3.80 0.63 -17.24
C ALA A 58 -2.75 1.61 -16.72
N LEU A 59 -2.70 2.79 -17.33
CA LEU A 59 -1.75 3.83 -16.98
C LEU A 59 -2.01 4.38 -15.56
N LEU A 60 -3.29 4.58 -15.21
CA LEU A 60 -3.70 4.96 -13.85
C LEU A 60 -3.32 3.89 -12.82
N SER A 61 -3.49 2.62 -13.15
CA SER A 61 -3.05 1.51 -12.30
C SER A 61 -1.53 1.50 -12.13
N LEU A 62 -0.77 1.78 -13.20
CA LEU A 62 0.69 1.92 -13.12
C LEU A 62 1.12 3.08 -12.20
N VAL A 63 0.39 4.21 -12.24
CA VAL A 63 0.61 5.33 -11.30
C VAL A 63 0.40 4.89 -9.86
N GLN A 64 -0.65 4.13 -9.59
CA GLN A 64 -0.92 3.61 -8.25
C GLN A 64 0.16 2.64 -7.76
N LEU A 65 0.83 1.92 -8.67
CA LEU A 65 1.94 1.01 -8.36
C LEU A 65 3.29 1.73 -8.22
N LEU A 66 3.44 2.97 -8.70
CA LEU A 66 4.73 3.66 -8.67
C LEU A 66 5.27 3.90 -7.25
N PRO A 67 4.47 4.33 -6.25
CA PRO A 67 4.95 4.47 -4.87
C PRO A 67 5.49 3.14 -4.33
N LEU A 68 4.84 2.02 -4.66
CA LEU A 68 5.31 0.68 -4.30
C LEU A 68 6.71 0.41 -4.88
N PHE A 69 6.95 0.71 -6.15
CA PHE A 69 8.28 0.50 -6.76
C PHE A 69 9.37 1.35 -6.09
N PHE A 70 9.09 2.62 -5.80
CA PHE A 70 10.06 3.48 -5.11
C PHE A 70 10.33 3.04 -3.69
N LEU A 71 9.29 2.63 -2.96
CA LEU A 71 9.42 2.17 -1.58
C LEU A 71 10.11 0.80 -1.52
N LEU A 72 9.87 -0.09 -2.49
CA LEU A 72 10.62 -1.34 -2.66
C LEU A 72 12.08 -1.05 -3.00
N ALA A 73 12.36 -0.12 -3.92
CA ALA A 73 13.72 0.32 -4.22
C ALA A 73 14.39 0.92 -2.98
N ALA A 74 13.65 1.66 -2.15
CA ALA A 74 14.13 2.19 -0.88
C ALA A 74 14.51 1.08 0.10
N ALA A 75 13.64 0.08 0.27
CA ALA A 75 13.91 -1.09 1.08
C ALA A 75 15.14 -1.87 0.59
N LEU A 76 15.23 -2.12 -0.73
CA LEU A 76 16.38 -2.79 -1.34
C LEU A 76 17.68 -2.00 -1.15
N ALA A 77 17.62 -0.67 -1.23
CA ALA A 77 18.78 0.20 -1.01
C ALA A 77 19.32 0.11 0.43
N LEU A 78 18.50 -0.29 1.40
CA LEU A 78 18.96 -0.55 2.78
C LEU A 78 19.93 -1.72 2.84
N PHE A 79 19.72 -2.76 2.01
CA PHE A 79 20.56 -3.96 2.00
C PHE A 79 21.91 -3.74 1.29
N ALA A 80 22.04 -2.67 0.51
CA ALA A 80 23.23 -2.35 -0.27
C ALA A 80 23.82 -0.96 0.05
N PRO A 81 24.15 -0.66 1.33
CA PRO A 81 24.62 0.68 1.72
C PRO A 81 25.91 1.10 1.00
N ARG A 82 26.78 0.14 0.64
CA ARG A 82 28.01 0.41 -0.12
C ARG A 82 27.72 0.86 -1.56
N ALA A 83 26.75 0.23 -2.22
CA ALA A 83 26.38 0.61 -3.59
C ALA A 83 25.78 2.01 -3.60
N ARG A 84 24.88 2.30 -2.65
CA ARG A 84 24.34 3.64 -2.43
C ARG A 84 25.43 4.65 -2.12
N CYS A 85 26.39 4.31 -1.25
CA CYS A 85 27.52 5.17 -0.93
C CYS A 85 28.30 5.56 -2.20
N HIS A 86 28.68 4.57 -3.01
CA HIS A 86 29.42 4.81 -4.25
C HIS A 86 28.62 5.68 -5.24
N PHE A 87 27.32 5.39 -5.40
CA PHE A 87 26.43 6.21 -6.22
C PHE A 87 26.39 7.67 -5.74
N VAL A 88 26.19 7.88 -4.43
CA VAL A 88 26.15 9.21 -3.82
C VAL A 88 27.47 9.95 -4.03
N GLU A 89 28.59 9.31 -3.74
CA GLU A 89 29.90 9.96 -3.86
C GLU A 89 30.23 10.35 -5.29
N ARG A 90 29.90 9.48 -6.25
CA ARG A 90 30.04 9.78 -7.67
C ARG A 90 29.08 10.87 -8.14
N ARG A 91 27.81 10.80 -7.76
CA ARG A 91 26.76 11.74 -8.22
C ARG A 91 26.99 13.16 -7.74
N TYR A 92 27.51 13.31 -6.52
CA TYR A 92 27.73 14.60 -5.87
C TYR A 92 29.20 15.03 -5.84
N GLY A 93 30.13 14.23 -6.39
CA GLY A 93 31.55 14.54 -6.39
C GLY A 93 32.14 14.68 -4.98
N LEU A 94 31.73 13.81 -4.06
CA LEU A 94 32.16 13.85 -2.67
C LEU A 94 33.53 13.17 -2.53
N LEU A 95 34.54 13.95 -2.14
CA LEU A 95 35.93 13.55 -2.03
C LEU A 95 36.39 13.53 -0.57
N PRO A 96 37.37 12.69 -0.21
CA PRO A 96 37.92 12.71 1.14
C PRO A 96 38.70 14.02 1.40
N PRO A 97 38.88 14.41 2.68
CA PRO A 97 39.47 15.72 3.03
C PRO A 97 40.92 15.89 2.56
N ASP A 98 41.66 14.78 2.47
CA ASP A 98 43.04 14.67 2.01
C ASP A 98 43.18 14.65 0.47
N HIS A 99 42.07 14.73 -0.27
CA HIS A 99 42.12 14.74 -1.72
C HIS A 99 42.82 16.03 -2.25
N PRO A 100 43.73 15.95 -3.23
CA PRO A 100 44.47 17.12 -3.73
C PRO A 100 43.59 18.28 -4.21
N LEU A 101 42.42 17.97 -4.80
CA LEU A 101 41.44 18.98 -5.22
C LEU A 101 40.74 19.72 -4.06
N MET A 102 40.82 19.18 -2.84
CA MET A 102 40.28 19.76 -1.62
C MET A 102 41.37 20.35 -0.72
N ALA A 103 42.65 20.19 -1.11
CA ALA A 103 43.75 20.83 -0.43
C ALA A 103 43.55 22.35 -0.50
N PRO A 104 43.78 23.08 0.60
CA PRO A 104 43.76 24.53 0.57
C PRO A 104 44.68 25.00 -0.55
N ALA A 105 44.20 25.89 -1.42
CA ALA A 105 45.10 26.58 -2.35
C ALA A 105 46.26 27.13 -1.51
N ALA A 106 47.50 26.78 -1.87
CA ALA A 106 48.67 27.15 -1.08
C ALA A 106 48.62 28.65 -0.80
N GLY A 107 48.24 29.01 0.43
CA GLY A 107 48.07 30.39 0.82
C GLY A 107 49.40 31.12 0.68
N ALA A 108 49.34 32.45 0.59
CA ALA A 108 50.55 33.27 0.65
C ALA A 108 51.41 32.81 1.83
N PRO A 109 52.74 32.67 1.65
CA PRO A 109 53.63 32.18 2.70
C PRO A 109 53.42 33.02 3.97
N LYS A 110 53.00 32.36 5.05
CA LYS A 110 52.79 33.02 6.36
C LYS A 110 54.14 33.49 6.92
N ALA A 111 54.11 34.57 7.69
CA ALA A 111 55.30 35.12 8.32
C ALA A 111 55.93 34.08 9.27
N PRO A 112 57.27 33.98 9.34
CA PRO A 112 57.93 33.06 10.24
C PRO A 112 57.53 33.34 11.71
N GLY A 113 56.92 32.34 12.36
CA GLY A 113 56.47 32.41 13.76
C GLY A 113 54.95 32.37 13.97
N GLU A 114 54.15 32.49 12.91
CA GLU A 114 52.69 32.40 13.03
C GLU A 114 52.23 30.94 13.07
N VAL A 115 51.57 30.53 14.16
CA VAL A 115 50.94 29.20 14.24
C VAL A 115 49.83 29.13 13.20
N PRO A 116 49.86 28.17 12.26
CA PRO A 116 48.79 28.07 11.28
C PRO A 116 47.46 27.81 11.99
N GLU A 117 46.49 28.72 11.86
CA GLU A 117 45.11 28.36 12.21
C GLU A 117 44.74 27.06 11.48
N PRO A 118 44.21 26.05 12.19
CA PRO A 118 43.82 24.80 11.56
C PRO A 118 42.80 25.10 10.47
N HIS A 119 42.92 24.42 9.33
CA HIS A 119 42.02 24.63 8.22
C HIS A 119 40.58 24.30 8.66
N PHE A 120 39.58 24.97 8.08
CA PHE A 120 38.17 24.74 8.44
C PHE A 120 37.78 23.25 8.36
N HIS A 121 38.34 22.53 7.38
CA HIS A 121 38.14 21.07 7.24
C HIS A 121 38.60 20.28 8.47
N ASP A 122 39.76 20.63 9.04
CA ASP A 122 40.30 19.97 10.22
C ASP A 122 39.46 20.28 11.46
N GLN A 123 38.96 21.50 11.57
CA GLN A 123 38.06 21.91 12.65
C GLN A 123 36.74 21.14 12.60
N MET A 124 36.14 20.96 11.41
CA MET A 124 34.93 20.15 11.25
C MET A 124 35.19 18.67 11.55
N ALA A 125 36.35 18.15 11.12
CA ALA A 125 36.74 16.76 11.37
C ALA A 125 36.90 16.49 12.87
N ALA A 126 37.59 17.39 13.58
CA ALA A 126 37.74 17.33 15.02
C ALA A 126 36.37 17.42 15.72
N PHE A 127 35.52 18.34 15.30
CA PHE A 127 34.16 18.49 15.85
C PHE A 127 33.33 17.22 15.70
N LEU A 128 33.33 16.60 14.52
CA LEU A 128 32.61 15.34 14.29
C LEU A 128 33.23 14.16 15.03
N HIS A 129 34.56 14.11 15.14
CA HIS A 129 35.24 13.06 15.90
C HIS A 129 34.84 13.12 17.39
N GLU A 130 34.74 14.33 17.95
CA GLU A 130 34.30 14.56 19.33
C GLU A 130 32.85 14.11 19.56
N HIS A 131 31.94 14.43 18.63
CA HIS A 131 30.50 14.22 18.84
C HIS A 131 29.97 12.87 18.30
N ALA A 132 30.65 12.26 17.33
CA ALA A 132 30.25 11.03 16.66
C ALA A 132 31.46 10.26 16.11
N PRO A 133 32.25 9.61 17.00
CA PRO A 133 33.45 8.87 16.62
C PRO A 133 33.11 7.77 15.60
N GLY A 134 33.95 7.65 14.56
CA GLY A 134 33.74 6.73 13.44
C GLY A 134 32.98 7.32 12.24
N THR A 135 32.50 8.57 12.35
CA THR A 135 31.91 9.30 11.21
C THR A 135 33.01 9.87 10.32
N GLN A 136 32.90 9.70 9.01
CA GLN A 136 33.87 10.23 8.04
C GLN A 136 33.32 11.46 7.33
N LEU A 137 34.16 12.47 7.11
CA LEU A 137 33.84 13.62 6.27
C LEU A 137 34.13 13.34 4.80
N ARG A 138 33.28 13.91 3.94
CA ARG A 138 33.53 14.08 2.52
C ARG A 138 33.14 15.49 2.11
N PHE A 139 33.89 16.07 1.18
CA PHE A 139 33.68 17.43 0.69
C PHE A 139 33.27 17.44 -0.77
N SER A 140 32.38 18.36 -1.13
CA SER A 140 32.00 18.64 -2.52
C SER A 140 32.01 20.14 -2.77
N THR A 141 32.43 20.52 -3.97
CA THR A 141 32.35 21.91 -4.47
C THR A 141 30.98 22.25 -5.04
N GLN A 142 30.04 21.28 -5.11
CA GLN A 142 28.68 21.54 -5.60
C GLN A 142 27.94 22.49 -4.65
N ALA A 143 27.27 23.49 -5.24
CA ALA A 143 26.34 24.36 -4.55
C ALA A 143 24.93 23.71 -4.45
N GLY A 144 24.12 24.17 -3.49
CA GLY A 144 22.71 23.76 -3.35
C GLY A 144 22.42 22.78 -2.21
N PHE A 145 23.44 22.33 -1.49
CA PHE A 145 23.31 21.61 -0.23
C PHE A 145 24.26 22.23 0.81
N SER A 146 24.00 22.01 2.10
CA SER A 146 24.88 22.46 3.20
C SER A 146 25.72 21.30 3.73
N ALA A 147 25.12 20.41 4.50
CA ALA A 147 25.66 19.09 4.84
C ALA A 147 24.56 18.05 4.76
N ARG A 148 24.93 16.77 4.56
CA ARG A 148 24.02 15.62 4.61
C ARG A 148 24.70 14.35 5.11
N VAL A 149 24.04 13.63 6.00
CA VAL A 149 24.42 12.25 6.35
C VAL A 149 24.04 11.23 5.27
N TYR A 150 24.88 10.20 5.11
CA TYR A 150 24.59 9.04 4.28
C TYR A 150 25.37 7.79 4.75
N PRO A 151 24.87 6.58 4.45
CA PRO A 151 25.55 5.37 4.89
C PRO A 151 26.79 5.11 4.01
N GLY A 152 27.96 4.92 4.62
CA GLY A 152 29.16 4.45 3.94
C GLY A 152 29.21 2.92 3.86
N SER A 153 28.85 2.28 4.97
CA SER A 153 28.60 0.85 5.08
C SER A 153 27.63 0.60 6.24
N TRP A 154 27.42 -0.66 6.63
CA TRP A 154 26.64 -1.00 7.83
C TRP A 154 27.23 -0.46 9.14
N ARG A 155 28.54 -0.18 9.17
CA ARG A 155 29.25 0.29 10.38
C ARG A 155 29.85 1.68 10.25
N ILE A 156 29.88 2.23 9.03
CA ILE A 156 30.53 3.50 8.72
C ILE A 156 29.47 4.45 8.22
N THR A 157 29.36 5.60 8.89
CA THR A 157 28.52 6.71 8.46
C THR A 157 29.38 7.83 7.91
N ARG A 158 28.88 8.53 6.89
CA ARG A 158 29.57 9.65 6.26
C ARG A 158 28.72 10.91 6.34
N VAL A 159 29.37 12.04 6.47
CA VAL A 159 28.75 13.37 6.35
C VAL A 159 29.36 14.04 5.13
N GLY A 160 28.53 14.30 4.12
CA GLY A 160 28.91 15.09 2.97
C GLY A 160 28.74 16.58 3.29
N VAL A 161 29.82 17.35 3.17
CA VAL A 161 29.89 18.80 3.36
C VAL A 161 30.02 19.45 2.00
N PHE A 162 29.18 20.46 1.75
CA PHE A 162 29.10 21.15 0.48
C PHE A 162 29.56 22.60 0.61
N ALA A 163 29.82 23.24 -0.52
CA ALA A 163 30.35 24.61 -0.58
C ALA A 163 29.57 25.61 0.28
N SER A 164 28.24 25.48 0.36
CA SER A 164 27.40 26.39 1.16
C SER A 164 27.69 26.30 2.67
N LEU A 165 28.02 25.12 3.21
CA LEU A 165 28.39 24.99 4.62
C LEU A 165 29.83 25.46 4.88
N VAL A 166 30.73 25.29 3.91
CA VAL A 166 32.10 25.84 4.00
C VAL A 166 32.04 27.37 4.09
N HIS A 167 31.29 28.00 3.18
CA HIS A 167 31.08 29.44 3.20
C HIS A 167 30.38 29.92 4.49
N LEU A 168 29.38 29.18 4.97
CA LEU A 168 28.75 29.48 6.27
C LEU A 168 29.77 29.36 7.40
N GLY A 169 30.67 28.38 7.37
CA GLY A 169 31.70 28.20 8.39
C GLY A 169 32.75 29.31 8.40
N GLU A 170 33.10 29.86 7.25
CA GLU A 170 33.98 31.02 7.14
C GLU A 170 33.35 32.30 7.71
N THR A 171 32.02 32.44 7.58
CA THR A 171 31.29 33.66 7.96
C THR A 171 30.66 33.60 9.36
N ASP A 172 30.19 32.43 9.79
CA ASP A 172 29.56 32.15 11.09
C ASP A 172 29.84 30.69 11.50
N ARG A 173 30.99 30.48 12.15
CA ARG A 173 31.46 29.15 12.59
C ARG A 173 30.43 28.43 13.49
N GLU A 174 29.72 29.15 14.34
CA GLU A 174 28.74 28.57 15.27
C GLU A 174 27.47 28.14 14.54
N ALA A 175 27.00 28.92 13.56
CA ALA A 175 25.90 28.50 12.70
C ALA A 175 26.26 27.24 11.89
N ALA A 176 27.50 27.15 11.37
CA ALA A 176 27.94 25.95 10.67
C ALA A 176 28.00 24.71 11.58
N ARG A 177 28.47 24.87 12.82
CA ARG A 177 28.44 23.81 13.85
C ARG A 177 27.01 23.37 14.19
N ALA A 178 26.07 24.30 14.26
CA ALA A 178 24.64 23.98 14.47
C ALA A 178 24.06 23.12 13.33
N VAL A 179 24.45 23.39 12.07
CA VAL A 179 24.07 22.54 10.93
C VAL A 179 24.67 21.14 11.04
N LEU A 180 25.93 21.01 11.47
CA LEU A 180 26.52 19.68 11.72
C LEU A 180 25.83 18.94 12.86
N LEU A 181 25.43 19.64 13.92
CA LEU A 181 24.66 19.04 15.01
C LEU A 181 23.28 18.55 14.54
N HIS A 182 22.64 19.25 13.59
CA HIS A 182 21.41 18.77 12.96
C HIS A 182 21.65 17.44 12.23
N GLU A 183 22.71 17.37 11.41
CA GLU A 183 23.10 16.12 10.72
C GLU A 183 23.44 14.98 11.70
N LEU A 184 24.09 15.28 12.82
CA LEU A 184 24.31 14.31 13.89
C LEU A 184 23.01 13.86 14.57
N GLY A 185 21.99 14.72 14.58
CA GLY A 185 20.63 14.38 15.01
C GLY A 185 20.05 13.23 14.19
N HIS A 186 20.17 13.30 12.87
CA HIS A 186 19.79 12.21 11.98
C HIS A 186 20.59 10.93 12.24
N LEU A 187 21.92 11.06 12.42
CA LEU A 187 22.82 9.93 12.70
C LEU A 187 22.42 9.17 13.98
N ARG A 188 22.08 9.91 15.04
CA ARG A 188 21.67 9.33 16.33
C ARG A 188 20.39 8.49 16.25
N HIS A 189 19.50 8.84 15.32
CA HIS A 189 18.24 8.11 15.09
C HIS A 189 18.36 7.05 13.97
N GLY A 190 19.54 6.89 13.36
CA GLY A 190 19.77 5.93 12.29
C GLY A 190 19.14 6.33 10.95
N GLU A 191 18.68 7.58 10.82
CA GLU A 191 17.87 8.05 9.70
C GLU A 191 18.68 8.15 8.41
N GLN A 192 20.01 8.14 8.47
CA GLN A 192 20.88 8.10 7.29
C GLN A 192 20.56 6.93 6.35
N HIS A 193 20.14 5.79 6.91
CA HIS A 193 19.79 4.61 6.11
C HIS A 193 18.49 4.82 5.33
N VAL A 194 17.50 5.52 5.89
CA VAL A 194 16.17 5.65 5.27
C VAL A 194 15.99 6.97 4.53
N ALA A 195 16.46 8.10 5.07
CA ALA A 195 16.25 9.44 4.50
C ALA A 195 17.55 10.18 4.12
N GLY A 196 18.73 9.61 4.36
CA GLY A 196 20.00 10.25 4.03
C GLY A 196 20.20 10.56 2.53
N LEU A 197 21.34 11.17 2.19
CA LEU A 197 21.64 11.54 0.80
C LEU A 197 21.52 10.33 -0.15
N GLY A 198 20.90 10.55 -1.32
CA GLY A 198 20.62 9.51 -2.31
C GLY A 198 19.59 8.46 -1.89
N SER A 199 18.75 8.73 -0.88
CA SER A 199 17.67 7.83 -0.53
C SER A 199 16.59 7.77 -1.63
N PRO A 200 16.10 6.58 -2.00
CA PRO A 200 14.93 6.46 -2.85
C PRO A 200 13.65 7.06 -2.23
N PHE A 201 13.53 7.19 -0.90
CA PHE A 201 12.41 7.90 -0.26
C PHE A 201 12.37 9.37 -0.63
N THR A 202 13.52 10.06 -0.59
CA THR A 202 13.59 11.49 -0.95
C THR A 202 13.48 11.67 -2.46
N ALA A 203 14.00 10.71 -3.25
CA ALA A 203 13.81 10.68 -4.70
C ALA A 203 12.34 10.54 -5.09
N LEU A 204 11.57 9.68 -4.40
CA LEU A 204 10.13 9.52 -4.62
C LEU A 204 9.42 10.86 -4.47
N VAL A 205 9.54 11.51 -3.31
CA VAL A 205 8.86 12.79 -3.03
C VAL A 205 9.24 13.87 -4.05
N ARG A 206 10.51 13.89 -4.50
CA ARG A 206 11.01 14.85 -5.48
C ARG A 206 10.47 14.63 -6.89
N VAL A 207 10.43 13.38 -7.34
CA VAL A 207 10.04 13.02 -8.72
C VAL A 207 8.52 13.03 -8.87
N TRP A 208 7.79 12.88 -7.77
CA TRP A 208 6.36 12.65 -7.77
C TRP A 208 5.50 13.72 -8.45
N PRO A 209 5.72 15.04 -8.26
CA PRO A 209 4.91 16.05 -8.96
C PRO A 209 4.99 15.91 -10.49
N TYR A 210 6.15 15.51 -11.01
CA TYR A 210 6.35 15.27 -12.45
C TYR A 210 5.64 14.00 -12.91
N VAL A 211 5.69 12.94 -12.12
CA VAL A 211 4.95 11.70 -12.38
C VAL A 211 3.46 11.98 -12.44
N LEU A 212 2.92 12.71 -11.45
CA LEU A 212 1.50 13.05 -11.41
C LEU A 212 1.10 13.86 -12.65
N GLY A 213 1.89 14.88 -13.01
CA GLY A 213 1.67 15.65 -14.23
C GLY A 213 1.66 14.77 -15.48
N ALA A 214 2.68 13.93 -15.66
CA ALA A 214 2.84 13.13 -16.87
C ALA A 214 1.83 11.96 -16.97
N LEU A 215 1.52 11.30 -15.85
CA LEU A 215 0.79 10.03 -15.86
C LEU A 215 -0.66 10.14 -15.37
N VAL A 216 -1.07 11.27 -14.80
CA VAL A 216 -2.48 11.52 -14.43
C VAL A 216 -3.07 12.62 -15.27
N VAL A 217 -2.43 13.79 -15.37
CA VAL A 217 -3.03 14.93 -16.11
C VAL A 217 -3.12 14.64 -17.60
N VAL A 218 -2.07 14.09 -18.21
CA VAL A 218 -2.06 13.79 -19.66
C VAL A 218 -3.13 12.76 -20.05
N PRO A 219 -3.23 11.57 -19.39
CA PRO A 219 -4.22 10.57 -19.80
C PRO A 219 -5.66 11.02 -19.57
N VAL A 220 -5.91 11.78 -18.50
CA VAL A 220 -7.22 12.38 -18.23
C VAL A 220 -7.60 13.37 -19.33
N THR A 221 -6.68 14.25 -19.73
CA THR A 221 -6.91 15.22 -20.80
C THR A 221 -7.21 14.49 -22.12
N LEU A 222 -6.44 13.46 -22.45
CA LEU A 222 -6.66 12.64 -23.65
C LEU A 222 -8.04 11.94 -23.63
N LEU A 223 -8.47 11.44 -22.48
CA LEU A 223 -9.78 10.82 -22.33
C LEU A 223 -10.92 11.82 -22.63
N PHE A 224 -10.84 13.05 -22.09
CA PHE A 224 -11.84 14.08 -22.34
C PHE A 224 -11.86 14.52 -23.82
N VAL A 225 -10.69 14.65 -24.45
CA VAL A 225 -10.59 15.02 -25.87
C VAL A 225 -11.17 13.94 -26.79
N THR A 226 -11.07 12.67 -26.42
CA THR A 226 -11.51 11.54 -27.25
C THR A 226 -12.99 11.17 -27.11
N GLY A 227 -13.74 11.79 -26.18
CA GLY A 227 -15.21 11.66 -26.09
C GLY A 227 -15.71 10.24 -25.75
N ASN A 228 -14.93 9.45 -25.00
CA ASN A 228 -15.22 8.03 -24.77
C ASN A 228 -16.39 7.81 -23.78
N ALA A 229 -17.35 6.96 -24.15
CA ALA A 229 -18.51 6.57 -23.34
C ALA A 229 -18.17 5.83 -22.02
N THR A 230 -16.93 5.36 -21.83
CA THR A 230 -16.46 4.84 -20.52
C THR A 230 -16.11 5.95 -19.51
N ALA A 231 -16.40 7.21 -19.84
CA ALA A 231 -16.05 8.37 -19.05
C ALA A 231 -16.44 8.28 -17.56
N PRO A 232 -17.61 7.77 -17.13
CA PRO A 232 -17.94 7.75 -15.70
C PRO A 232 -17.05 6.82 -14.88
N LEU A 233 -16.79 5.60 -15.36
CA LEU A 233 -15.91 4.65 -14.70
C LEU A 233 -14.46 5.16 -14.67
N THR A 234 -13.99 5.70 -15.81
CA THR A 234 -12.64 6.26 -15.88
C THR A 234 -12.52 7.52 -15.02
N LEU A 235 -13.55 8.36 -14.95
CA LEU A 235 -13.56 9.57 -14.10
C LEU A 235 -13.59 9.20 -12.63
N ALA A 236 -14.36 8.18 -12.23
CA ALA A 236 -14.34 7.64 -10.88
C ALA A 236 -12.93 7.15 -10.50
N GLU A 237 -12.27 6.40 -11.38
CA GLU A 237 -10.89 5.96 -11.18
C GLU A 237 -9.91 7.13 -11.09
N VAL A 238 -10.07 8.15 -11.92
CA VAL A 238 -9.25 9.38 -11.89
C VAL A 238 -9.40 10.11 -10.56
N VAL A 239 -10.62 10.23 -10.06
CA VAL A 239 -10.88 10.79 -8.73
C VAL A 239 -10.16 9.96 -7.67
N LEU A 240 -10.32 8.64 -7.68
CA LEU A 240 -9.63 7.76 -6.72
C LEU A 240 -8.11 7.91 -6.79
N VAL A 241 -7.52 7.96 -7.98
CA VAL A 241 -6.08 8.17 -8.17
C VAL A 241 -5.65 9.53 -7.62
N LEU A 242 -6.38 10.60 -7.94
CA LEU A 242 -6.07 11.96 -7.50
C LEU A 242 -6.02 12.07 -5.98
N PHE A 243 -6.86 11.33 -5.27
CA PHE A 243 -6.86 11.28 -3.80
C PHE A 243 -5.90 10.24 -3.22
N SER A 244 -5.67 9.11 -3.90
CA SER A 244 -4.73 8.06 -3.47
C SER A 244 -3.27 8.53 -3.50
N VAL A 245 -2.96 9.46 -4.40
CA VAL A 245 -1.63 10.04 -4.52
C VAL A 245 -1.20 10.82 -3.26
N PRO A 246 -1.90 11.91 -2.83
CA PRO A 246 -1.56 12.60 -1.59
C PRO A 246 -1.65 11.68 -0.38
N LYS A 247 -2.56 10.69 -0.40
CA LYS A 247 -2.72 9.68 0.66
C LYS A 247 -1.40 8.98 0.99
N VAL A 248 -0.70 8.46 -0.02
CA VAL A 248 0.57 7.74 0.17
C VAL A 248 1.71 8.70 0.54
N LEU A 249 1.78 9.86 -0.12
CA LEU A 249 2.82 10.84 0.15
C LEU A 249 2.72 11.43 1.56
N LEU A 250 1.51 11.61 2.09
CA LEU A 250 1.28 12.28 3.37
C LEU A 250 2.01 11.56 4.52
N LEU A 251 1.93 10.23 4.58
CA LEU A 251 2.64 9.44 5.58
C LEU A 251 4.16 9.59 5.44
N VAL A 252 4.68 9.48 4.22
CA VAL A 252 6.12 9.61 3.94
C VAL A 252 6.62 11.00 4.32
N VAL A 253 5.90 12.04 3.92
CA VAL A 253 6.22 13.45 4.22
C VAL A 253 6.15 13.70 5.72
N ALA A 254 5.10 13.22 6.42
CA ALA A 254 4.99 13.38 7.87
C ALA A 254 6.15 12.69 8.61
N ALA A 255 6.58 11.51 8.15
CA ALA A 255 7.73 10.82 8.72
C ALA A 255 9.06 11.56 8.47
N LEU A 256 9.26 12.08 7.25
CA LEU A 256 10.45 12.88 6.91
C LEU A 256 10.48 14.21 7.67
N TRP A 257 9.36 14.90 7.77
CA TRP A 257 9.25 16.12 8.58
C TRP A 257 9.51 15.84 10.05
N SER A 258 9.10 14.67 10.56
CA SER A 258 9.36 14.30 11.95
C SER A 258 10.85 14.10 12.20
N ALA A 259 11.55 13.46 11.28
CA ALA A 259 13.00 13.30 11.32
C ALA A 259 13.71 14.67 11.34
N GLU A 260 13.33 15.56 10.41
CA GLU A 260 13.92 16.91 10.28
C GLU A 260 13.67 17.78 11.52
N LEU A 261 12.44 17.83 12.04
CA LEU A 261 12.13 18.60 13.25
C LEU A 261 12.78 17.97 14.50
N GLY A 262 12.94 16.65 14.52
CA GLY A 262 13.71 15.94 15.55
C GLY A 262 15.19 16.31 15.54
N ALA A 263 15.80 16.38 14.35
CA ALA A 263 17.18 16.81 14.15
C ALA A 263 17.37 18.30 14.48
N ASP A 264 16.44 19.18 14.09
CA ASP A 264 16.43 20.60 14.48
C ASP A 264 16.38 20.75 16.00
N ARG A 265 15.51 19.99 16.67
CA ARG A 265 15.46 19.98 18.14
C ARG A 265 16.80 19.54 18.74
N HIS A 266 17.43 18.52 18.19
CA HIS A 266 18.73 18.08 18.68
C HIS A 266 19.79 19.19 18.56
N ALA A 267 19.84 19.86 17.42
CA ALA A 267 20.77 20.97 17.18
C ALA A 267 20.48 22.18 18.07
N ALA A 268 19.21 22.61 18.21
CA ALA A 268 18.82 23.72 19.08
C ALA A 268 19.18 23.47 20.55
N ARG A 269 19.09 22.22 21.00
CA ARG A 269 19.51 21.83 22.36
C ARG A 269 21.02 21.86 22.56
N ALA A 270 21.78 21.46 21.54
CA ALA A 270 23.22 21.33 21.64
C ALA A 270 23.95 22.66 21.40
N ALA A 271 23.51 23.47 20.43
CA ALA A 271 24.12 24.75 20.05
C ALA A 271 23.36 26.00 20.51
N GLY A 272 22.16 25.83 21.08
CA GLY A 272 21.25 26.93 21.40
C GLY A 272 20.27 27.24 20.26
N ALA A 273 19.03 27.57 20.64
CA ALA A 273 17.95 27.84 19.69
C ALA A 273 18.26 29.01 18.75
N ASP A 274 18.81 30.11 19.27
CA ASP A 274 19.16 31.29 18.47
C ASP A 274 20.22 30.98 17.41
N THR A 275 21.24 30.20 17.77
CA THR A 275 22.30 29.76 16.84
C THR A 275 21.71 28.96 15.68
N LEU A 276 20.83 27.99 15.97
CA LEU A 276 20.17 27.22 14.92
C LEU A 276 19.23 28.08 14.08
N VAL A 277 18.44 28.98 14.68
CA VAL A 277 17.54 29.88 13.95
C VAL A 277 18.33 30.79 13.01
N ARG A 278 19.48 31.33 13.46
CA ARG A 278 20.40 32.09 12.58
C ARG A 278 20.89 31.24 11.42
N ALA A 279 21.31 30.00 11.68
CA ALA A 279 21.77 29.08 10.64
C ALA A 279 20.66 28.79 9.60
N LEU A 280 19.43 28.51 10.06
CA LEU A 280 18.29 28.25 9.18
C LEU A 280 17.96 29.44 8.27
N ARG A 281 17.98 30.67 8.81
CA ARG A 281 17.74 31.89 8.03
C ARG A 281 18.79 32.10 6.95
N ARG A 282 20.08 31.92 7.27
CA ARG A 282 21.18 32.03 6.30
C ARG A 282 21.11 30.99 5.18
N LEU A 283 20.66 29.77 5.51
CA LEU A 283 20.47 28.72 4.50
C LEU A 283 19.25 28.97 3.60
N GLU A 284 18.18 29.57 4.14
CA GLU A 284 16.97 29.92 3.38
C GLU A 284 17.24 31.00 2.32
N GLU A 285 18.05 32.01 2.64
CA GLU A 285 18.47 33.07 1.70
C GLU A 285 19.14 32.53 0.42
N GLY A 286 19.73 31.33 0.49
CA GLY A 286 20.41 30.67 -0.63
C GLY A 286 19.55 29.71 -1.46
N ASP A 287 18.36 29.31 -0.99
CA ASP A 287 17.56 28.27 -1.64
C ASP A 287 16.47 28.83 -2.57
N ARG A 288 16.61 28.59 -3.88
CA ARG A 288 15.73 29.13 -4.93
C ARG A 288 14.47 28.29 -5.21
N GLY A 289 13.86 27.71 -4.17
CA GLY A 289 12.42 27.40 -4.16
C GLY A 289 11.91 26.28 -5.07
N GLY A 290 12.67 25.21 -5.30
CA GLY A 290 12.21 24.07 -6.10
C GLY A 290 11.18 23.15 -5.39
N PRO A 291 10.64 22.14 -6.10
CA PRO A 291 9.76 21.10 -5.53
C PRO A 291 10.44 20.22 -4.47
N ALA A 292 11.74 20.43 -4.24
CA ALA A 292 12.48 19.90 -3.10
C ALA A 292 11.90 20.31 -1.73
N ARG A 293 10.96 21.26 -1.68
CA ARG A 293 10.28 21.71 -0.46
C ARG A 293 9.37 20.67 0.20
N LEU A 294 8.94 19.60 -0.48
CA LEU A 294 7.97 18.69 0.14
C LEU A 294 8.59 17.76 1.19
N TYR A 295 9.87 17.39 1.06
CA TYR A 295 10.53 16.51 2.03
C TYR A 295 11.19 17.24 3.20
N HIS A 296 11.20 18.57 3.20
CA HIS A 296 11.57 19.40 4.35
C HIS A 296 10.37 20.17 4.89
N PRO A 297 10.23 20.34 6.21
CA PRO A 297 9.25 21.28 6.74
C PRO A 297 9.56 22.71 6.24
N PRO A 298 8.53 23.55 6.00
CA PRO A 298 8.73 24.96 5.66
C PRO A 298 9.62 25.65 6.70
N ALA A 299 10.47 26.59 6.27
CA ALA A 299 11.45 27.25 7.16
C ALA A 299 10.79 27.91 8.38
N GLY A 300 9.62 28.52 8.21
CA GLY A 300 8.83 29.07 9.33
C GLY A 300 8.46 28.01 10.38
N VAL A 301 8.10 26.79 9.95
CA VAL A 301 7.81 25.66 10.85
C VAL A 301 9.09 25.21 11.56
N ARG A 302 10.22 25.11 10.85
CA ARG A 302 11.52 24.74 11.43
C ARG A 302 11.99 25.75 12.48
N ILE A 303 11.92 27.06 12.17
CA ILE A 303 12.26 28.15 13.09
C ILE A 303 11.34 28.15 14.31
N TRP A 304 10.03 27.98 14.11
CA TRP A 304 9.07 27.87 15.21
C TRP A 304 9.41 26.70 16.13
N PHE A 305 9.78 25.55 15.56
CA PHE A 305 10.13 24.36 16.32
C PHE A 305 11.47 24.49 17.05
N ALA A 306 12.49 25.05 16.39
CA ALA A 306 13.81 25.31 16.97
C ALA A 306 13.72 26.26 18.18
N SER A 307 12.95 27.35 18.07
CA SER A 307 12.71 28.28 19.18
C SER A 307 11.95 27.67 20.36
N ARG A 308 11.26 26.53 20.14
CA ARG A 308 10.47 25.81 21.14
C ARG A 308 11.00 24.40 21.40
N ALA A 309 12.29 24.16 21.11
CA ALA A 309 12.90 22.84 21.22
C ALA A 309 12.75 22.19 22.61
N GLU A 310 12.52 22.98 23.66
CA GLU A 310 12.31 22.49 25.03
C GLU A 310 10.86 22.47 25.52
N THR A 311 9.91 22.97 24.73
CA THR A 311 8.52 22.99 25.16
C THR A 311 7.86 21.60 25.00
N GLY A 312 6.89 21.33 25.87
CA GLY A 312 6.04 20.15 25.75
C GLY A 312 5.19 20.15 24.48
N GLU A 313 4.80 21.34 24.00
CA GLU A 313 3.99 21.53 22.79
C GLU A 313 4.72 21.04 21.54
N ALA A 314 5.99 21.42 21.37
CA ALA A 314 6.80 20.95 20.25
C ALA A 314 6.93 19.42 20.27
N LEU A 315 7.14 18.84 21.45
CA LEU A 315 7.19 17.37 21.57
C LEU A 315 5.85 16.70 21.24
N LEU A 316 4.74 17.29 21.71
CA LEU A 316 3.40 16.77 21.44
C LEU A 316 3.12 16.79 19.94
N LEU A 317 3.39 17.91 19.26
CA LEU A 317 3.19 18.04 17.82
C LEU A 317 4.02 17.01 17.04
N LEU A 318 5.29 16.84 17.41
CA LEU A 318 6.19 15.86 16.78
C LEU A 318 5.71 14.41 16.98
N THR A 319 5.11 14.13 18.13
CA THR A 319 4.54 12.81 18.44
C THR A 319 3.20 12.61 17.71
N LEU A 320 2.38 13.63 17.57
CA LEU A 320 1.07 13.54 16.93
C LEU A 320 1.11 13.67 15.41
N MET A 321 2.24 14.09 14.82
CA MET A 321 2.35 14.32 13.38
C MET A 321 2.00 13.07 12.55
N TRP A 322 2.45 11.89 12.99
CA TRP A 322 2.12 10.62 12.33
C TRP A 322 0.64 10.21 12.49
N PRO A 323 0.07 10.15 13.71
CA PRO A 323 -1.38 9.95 13.89
C PRO A 323 -2.26 10.92 13.09
N PHE A 324 -1.88 12.21 13.02
CA PHE A 324 -2.60 13.19 12.21
C PHE A 324 -2.49 12.90 10.71
N ALA A 325 -1.34 12.42 10.24
CA ALA A 325 -1.18 11.99 8.86
C ALA A 325 -2.09 10.79 8.55
N LEU A 326 -2.21 9.80 9.43
CA LEU A 326 -3.16 8.69 9.27
C LEU A 326 -4.62 9.17 9.25
N LEU A 327 -4.99 10.11 10.11
CA LEU A 327 -6.34 10.66 10.13
C LEU A 327 -6.66 11.44 8.84
N ALA A 328 -5.74 12.26 8.37
CA ALA A 328 -5.88 12.99 7.12
C ALA A 328 -5.87 12.04 5.91
N GLN A 329 -5.13 10.92 5.97
CA GLN A 329 -5.18 9.84 4.99
C GLN A 329 -6.58 9.22 4.89
N LEU A 330 -7.21 8.95 6.04
CA LEU A 330 -8.57 8.44 6.13
C LEU A 330 -9.58 9.45 5.55
N LEU A 331 -9.42 10.73 5.90
CA LEU A 331 -10.26 11.82 5.37
C LEU A 331 -10.14 11.92 3.84
N LEU A 332 -8.93 11.87 3.28
CA LEU A 332 -8.72 11.86 1.83
C LEU A 332 -9.38 10.66 1.15
N THR A 333 -9.37 9.50 1.82
CA THR A 333 -10.06 8.30 1.33
C THR A 333 -11.57 8.54 1.27
N VAL A 334 -12.15 9.13 2.32
CA VAL A 334 -13.58 9.46 2.36
C VAL A 334 -13.94 10.49 1.29
N LEU A 335 -13.18 11.58 1.19
CA LEU A 335 -13.42 12.67 0.23
C LEU A 335 -13.27 12.23 -1.23
N GLY A 336 -12.38 11.27 -1.52
CA GLY A 336 -12.23 10.72 -2.86
C GLY A 336 -13.28 9.65 -3.19
N ALA A 337 -13.65 8.80 -2.23
CA ALA A 337 -14.55 7.69 -2.49
C ALA A 337 -16.00 8.13 -2.71
N VAL A 338 -16.52 9.12 -1.97
CA VAL A 338 -17.90 9.61 -2.15
C VAL A 338 -18.20 10.03 -3.60
N PRO A 339 -17.45 10.98 -4.21
CA PRO A 339 -17.68 11.36 -5.60
C PRO A 339 -17.41 10.21 -6.57
N ALA A 340 -16.48 9.31 -6.28
CA ALA A 340 -16.28 8.12 -7.12
C ALA A 340 -17.52 7.21 -7.14
N TYR A 341 -18.16 6.95 -5.99
CA TYR A 341 -19.40 6.19 -5.93
C TYR A 341 -20.57 6.91 -6.61
N GLU A 342 -20.68 8.22 -6.46
CA GLU A 342 -21.71 9.01 -7.17
C GLU A 342 -21.53 8.94 -8.70
N LEU A 343 -20.28 9.01 -9.19
CA LEU A 343 -19.95 8.84 -10.60
C LEU A 343 -20.26 7.43 -11.12
N LEU A 344 -20.32 6.43 -10.23
CA LEU A 344 -20.74 5.06 -10.52
C LEU A 344 -22.26 4.86 -10.37
N GLY A 345 -23.03 5.93 -10.16
CA GLY A 345 -24.49 5.91 -10.10
C GLY A 345 -25.09 5.67 -8.72
N ALA A 346 -24.29 5.63 -7.65
CA ALA A 346 -24.82 5.55 -6.30
C ALA A 346 -25.48 6.89 -5.90
N SER A 347 -26.59 6.84 -5.16
CA SER A 347 -27.13 8.05 -4.52
C SER A 347 -26.15 8.57 -3.46
N ARG A 348 -26.12 9.88 -3.24
CA ARG A 348 -25.22 10.52 -2.26
C ARG A 348 -25.32 9.90 -0.86
N ASP A 349 -26.53 9.65 -0.37
CA ASP A 349 -26.74 9.03 0.94
C ASP A 349 -26.17 7.60 1.00
N ARG A 350 -26.33 6.83 -0.08
CA ARG A 350 -25.74 5.50 -0.20
C ARG A 350 -24.22 5.57 -0.24
N ALA A 351 -23.66 6.44 -1.09
CA ALA A 351 -22.22 6.65 -1.21
C ALA A 351 -21.60 7.02 0.16
N ILE A 352 -22.21 7.96 0.89
CA ILE A 352 -21.75 8.34 2.24
C ILE A 352 -21.78 7.14 3.19
N ARG A 353 -22.86 6.36 3.23
CA ARG A 353 -22.96 5.18 4.11
C ARG A 353 -21.89 4.13 3.81
N GLU A 354 -21.71 3.78 2.54
CA GLU A 354 -20.71 2.79 2.11
C GLU A 354 -19.28 3.27 2.42
N VAL A 355 -18.99 4.54 2.15
CA VAL A 355 -17.68 5.12 2.41
C VAL A 355 -17.39 5.22 3.92
N LEU A 356 -18.39 5.55 4.73
CA LEU A 356 -18.24 5.54 6.20
C LEU A 356 -18.04 4.11 6.74
N ALA A 357 -18.72 3.11 6.18
CA ALA A 357 -18.48 1.71 6.52
C ALA A 357 -17.04 1.28 6.15
N LEU A 358 -16.56 1.66 4.97
CA LEU A 358 -15.18 1.38 4.54
C LEU A 358 -14.15 2.12 5.41
N ALA A 359 -14.43 3.36 5.81
CA ALA A 359 -13.57 4.13 6.70
C ALA A 359 -13.51 3.50 8.10
N HIS A 360 -14.64 3.01 8.61
CA HIS A 360 -14.74 2.27 9.86
C HIS A 360 -13.93 0.96 9.82
N ASP A 361 -14.07 0.18 8.74
CA ASP A 361 -13.28 -1.03 8.52
C ASP A 361 -11.78 -0.71 8.45
N THR A 362 -11.40 0.33 7.69
CA THR A 362 -10.00 0.79 7.60
C THR A 362 -9.45 1.17 8.97
N LEU A 363 -10.21 1.90 9.78
CA LEU A 363 -9.75 2.34 11.10
C LEU A 363 -9.50 1.16 12.06
N THR A 364 -10.33 0.11 11.99
CA THR A 364 -10.24 -1.04 12.90
C THR A 364 -9.31 -2.14 12.41
N ALA A 365 -9.25 -2.37 11.10
CA ALA A 365 -8.47 -3.43 10.47
C ALA A 365 -7.08 -3.00 10.01
N ASP A 366 -6.82 -1.70 9.77
CA ASP A 366 -5.51 -1.25 9.30
C ASP A 366 -4.46 -1.40 10.43
N PRO A 367 -3.41 -2.22 10.22
CA PRO A 367 -2.34 -2.39 11.20
C PRO A 367 -1.60 -1.10 11.53
N ALA A 368 -1.67 -0.05 10.70
CA ALA A 368 -1.00 1.22 10.93
C ALA A 368 -1.47 1.92 12.21
N TRP A 369 -2.78 1.91 12.51
CA TRP A 369 -3.32 2.52 13.73
C TRP A 369 -2.85 1.78 14.99
N TRP A 370 -2.91 0.45 14.98
CA TRP A 370 -2.44 -0.39 16.06
C TRP A 370 -0.94 -0.26 16.30
N ALA A 371 -0.14 -0.25 15.23
CA ALA A 371 1.30 -0.07 15.32
C ALA A 371 1.66 1.33 15.84
N THR A 372 0.88 2.35 15.46
CA THR A 372 1.04 3.71 15.97
C THR A 372 0.79 3.77 17.48
N LEU A 373 -0.33 3.20 17.95
CA LEU A 373 -0.62 3.11 19.37
C LEU A 373 0.47 2.34 20.13
N ALA A 374 0.91 1.20 19.59
CA ALA A 374 1.98 0.40 20.18
C ALA A 374 3.30 1.18 20.29
N VAL A 375 3.69 1.92 19.24
CA VAL A 375 4.90 2.76 19.26
C VAL A 375 4.77 3.85 20.32
N VAL A 376 3.67 4.61 20.38
CA VAL A 376 3.52 5.67 21.40
C VAL A 376 3.56 5.10 22.82
N LEU A 377 2.95 3.93 23.04
CA LEU A 377 2.95 3.25 24.34
C LEU A 377 4.35 2.77 24.76
N VAL A 378 5.05 2.08 23.86
CA VAL A 378 6.31 1.37 24.17
C VAL A 378 7.54 2.27 24.06
N TRP A 379 7.50 3.30 23.21
CA TRP A 379 8.68 4.11 22.89
C TRP A 379 9.40 4.73 24.09
N PRO A 380 8.71 5.31 25.10
CA PRO A 380 9.39 5.86 26.28
C PRO A 380 10.15 4.81 27.09
N LEU A 381 9.74 3.54 27.03
CA LEU A 381 10.44 2.43 27.68
C LEU A 381 11.71 2.09 26.87
N ALA A 382 11.60 2.06 25.55
CA ALA A 382 12.71 1.78 24.65
C ALA A 382 13.81 2.87 24.72
N THR A 383 13.44 4.15 24.81
CA THR A 383 14.42 5.24 24.96
C THR A 383 15.10 5.24 26.33
N GLY A 384 14.37 4.87 27.39
CA GLY A 384 14.91 4.76 28.75
C GLY A 384 16.08 3.79 28.84
N VAL A 385 15.92 2.58 28.29
CA VAL A 385 16.97 1.52 28.27
C VAL A 385 18.20 1.97 27.48
N ARG A 386 18.03 2.76 26.42
CA ARG A 386 19.15 3.26 25.61
C ARG A 386 19.95 4.35 26.32
N SER A 387 19.27 5.20 27.11
CA SER A 387 19.91 6.32 27.82
C SER A 387 20.80 5.90 29.00
N SER A 388 20.56 4.74 29.62
CA SER A 388 21.40 4.21 30.70
C SER A 388 22.82 3.81 30.27
N ALA A 389 23.10 3.77 28.96
CA ALA A 389 24.41 3.42 28.40
C ALA A 389 25.38 4.62 28.24
N GLY A 390 25.18 5.73 28.96
CA GLY A 390 26.16 6.83 29.05
C GLY A 390 25.77 8.18 28.44
N ALA A 391 24.47 8.48 28.27
CA ALA A 391 24.02 9.77 27.75
C ALA A 391 23.71 10.79 28.87
N ARG A 392 24.00 12.08 28.61
CA ARG A 392 23.66 13.23 29.49
C ARG A 392 22.17 13.25 29.89
N PRO A 393 21.82 13.83 31.06
CA PRO A 393 20.46 13.87 31.57
C PRO A 393 19.53 14.56 30.58
N ALA A 394 18.39 13.94 30.35
CA ALA A 394 17.41 14.36 29.36
C ALA A 394 16.25 15.11 29.98
N VAL A 395 15.51 15.81 29.12
CA VAL A 395 14.35 16.60 29.51
C VAL A 395 13.22 15.72 30.01
N SER A 396 12.75 15.99 31.22
CA SER A 396 11.55 15.39 31.77
C SER A 396 10.34 15.82 30.94
N VAL A 397 9.64 14.85 30.37
CA VAL A 397 8.37 15.16 29.72
C VAL A 397 7.26 15.15 30.74
N SER A 398 6.41 16.16 30.69
CA SER A 398 5.19 16.21 31.49
C SER A 398 4.32 14.98 31.19
N SER A 399 3.84 14.32 32.23
CA SER A 399 2.89 13.20 32.12
C SER A 399 1.66 13.57 31.30
N ARG A 400 1.28 14.85 31.24
CA ARG A 400 0.17 15.35 30.41
C ARG A 400 0.46 15.20 28.91
N VAL A 401 1.65 15.59 28.45
CA VAL A 401 2.05 15.47 27.03
C VAL A 401 2.05 14.00 26.61
N TYR A 402 2.55 13.12 27.48
CA TYR A 402 2.51 11.69 27.25
C TYR A 402 1.09 11.13 27.17
N ALA A 403 0.26 11.47 28.15
CA ALA A 403 -1.12 11.03 28.19
C ALA A 403 -1.87 11.47 26.93
N THR A 404 -1.72 12.73 26.50
CA THR A 404 -2.36 13.23 25.27
C THR A 404 -1.89 12.47 24.02
N ALA A 405 -0.58 12.22 23.90
CA ALA A 405 -0.03 11.47 22.77
C ALA A 405 -0.56 10.04 22.66
N VAL A 406 -0.79 9.37 23.80
CA VAL A 406 -1.37 8.01 23.85
C VAL A 406 -2.88 8.05 23.65
N LEU A 407 -3.56 8.99 24.32
CA LEU A 407 -5.02 9.09 24.33
C LEU A 407 -5.55 9.40 22.93
N PHE A 408 -4.85 10.19 22.13
CA PHE A 408 -5.29 10.53 20.77
C PHE A 408 -5.53 9.30 19.87
N PRO A 409 -4.52 8.47 19.53
CA PRO A 409 -4.73 7.29 18.70
C PRO A 409 -5.64 6.25 19.38
N ALA A 410 -5.61 6.16 20.72
CA ALA A 410 -6.51 5.27 21.45
C ALA A 410 -7.98 5.67 21.32
N VAL A 411 -8.31 6.96 21.43
CA VAL A 411 -9.66 7.48 21.25
C VAL A 411 -10.12 7.29 19.81
N VAL A 412 -9.26 7.55 18.82
CA VAL A 412 -9.59 7.30 17.40
C VAL A 412 -9.94 5.82 17.19
N LEU A 413 -9.11 4.90 17.68
CA LEU A 413 -9.39 3.45 17.64
C LEU A 413 -10.68 3.07 18.37
N LEU A 414 -10.92 3.60 19.57
CA LEU A 414 -12.14 3.35 20.34
C LEU A 414 -13.40 3.82 19.61
N VAL A 415 -13.36 5.01 18.99
CA VAL A 415 -14.46 5.51 18.16
C VAL A 415 -14.72 4.58 16.99
N GLY A 416 -13.67 4.07 16.35
CA GLY A 416 -13.84 3.08 15.28
C GLY A 416 -14.29 1.70 15.77
N LEU A 417 -14.20 1.36 17.05
CA LEU A 417 -14.77 0.11 17.59
C LEU A 417 -16.25 0.23 17.95
N LEU A 418 -16.82 1.44 17.98
CA LEU A 418 -18.24 1.64 18.22
C LEU A 418 -19.06 1.18 17.00
N PRO A 419 -20.17 0.44 17.18
CA PRO A 419 -21.02 -0.06 16.09
C PRO A 419 -21.88 1.07 15.50
N LEU A 420 -21.23 2.09 14.95
CA LEU A 420 -21.89 3.30 14.43
C LEU A 420 -22.52 3.08 13.05
N VAL A 421 -22.08 2.05 12.32
CA VAL A 421 -22.56 1.75 10.96
C VAL A 421 -22.82 0.25 10.85
N SER A 422 -24.06 -0.12 10.50
CA SER A 422 -24.39 -1.51 10.16
C SER A 422 -23.50 -1.97 9.01
N ARG A 423 -22.90 -3.17 9.13
CA ARG A 423 -22.05 -3.73 8.06
C ARG A 423 -22.80 -3.69 6.73
N PRO A 424 -22.15 -3.28 5.63
CA PRO A 424 -22.78 -3.28 4.32
C PRO A 424 -23.24 -4.71 3.99
N THR A 425 -24.53 -4.87 3.74
CA THR A 425 -25.06 -6.10 3.14
C THR A 425 -24.43 -6.18 1.76
N GLY A 426 -23.68 -7.26 1.48
CA GLY A 426 -22.70 -7.34 0.37
C GLY A 426 -23.21 -7.22 -1.07
N ASN A 427 -24.39 -6.64 -1.30
CA ASN A 427 -24.98 -6.42 -2.62
C ASN A 427 -25.08 -4.92 -2.95
N VAL A 428 -23.95 -4.31 -3.27
CA VAL A 428 -23.80 -2.88 -3.65
C VAL A 428 -24.64 -2.50 -4.88
N PHE A 429 -25.16 -3.46 -5.65
CA PHE A 429 -25.91 -3.21 -6.89
C PHE A 429 -27.31 -3.82 -6.97
N ALA A 430 -27.81 -4.54 -5.95
CA ALA A 430 -29.03 -5.35 -6.13
C ALA A 430 -30.36 -4.67 -5.72
N GLU A 431 -30.37 -3.62 -4.90
CA GLU A 431 -31.59 -3.21 -4.17
C GLU A 431 -32.35 -1.97 -4.72
N GLY A 432 -32.21 -1.64 -6.00
CA GLY A 432 -32.67 -0.34 -6.52
C GLY A 432 -34.02 -0.23 -7.22
N HIS A 433 -34.78 -1.31 -7.45
CA HIS A 433 -35.92 -1.26 -8.40
C HIS A 433 -37.30 -1.68 -7.90
N ASP A 434 -37.49 -2.00 -6.62
CA ASP A 434 -38.82 -2.30 -6.08
C ASP A 434 -39.62 -1.05 -5.65
N GLY A 435 -39.15 0.15 -6.03
CA GLY A 435 -39.92 1.38 -5.94
C GLY A 435 -41.02 1.41 -7.00
N HIS A 436 -42.16 0.79 -6.71
CA HIS A 436 -43.41 0.95 -7.44
C HIS A 436 -43.72 2.43 -7.70
N ALA A 437 -43.34 2.93 -8.87
CA ALA A 437 -43.97 4.08 -9.47
C ALA A 437 -45.33 3.61 -10.01
N THR A 438 -46.35 3.61 -9.14
CA THR A 438 -47.74 3.72 -9.58
C THR A 438 -47.89 5.07 -10.28
N ALA A 439 -47.54 5.11 -11.56
CA ALA A 439 -47.82 6.23 -12.43
C ALA A 439 -49.34 6.28 -12.64
N SER A 440 -49.98 7.19 -11.89
CA SER A 440 -51.31 7.70 -12.16
C SER A 440 -51.39 8.14 -13.63
N THR A 441 -52.14 7.39 -14.42
CA THR A 441 -52.54 7.74 -15.79
C THR A 441 -53.41 9.00 -15.77
N GLY A 442 -52.79 10.16 -15.96
CA GLY A 442 -53.45 11.43 -16.24
C GLY A 442 -53.02 11.96 -17.60
N VAL A 443 -53.82 11.66 -18.63
CA VAL A 443 -53.77 12.25 -19.98
C VAL A 443 -54.44 13.64 -19.90
N PRO A 444 -53.84 14.71 -20.46
CA PRO A 444 -54.20 15.17 -21.81
C PRO A 444 -52.96 15.59 -22.62
N GLY A 445 -52.83 15.19 -23.89
CA GLY A 445 -53.55 15.80 -25.00
C GLY A 445 -52.67 16.88 -25.64
N GLY A 446 -51.73 16.45 -26.50
CA GLY A 446 -50.81 17.34 -27.21
C GLY A 446 -50.20 16.62 -28.40
N ASP A 447 -50.82 16.79 -29.56
CA ASP A 447 -50.34 16.31 -30.85
C ASP A 447 -49.03 17.02 -31.23
N GLY A 448 -47.91 16.37 -30.91
CA GLY A 448 -46.58 16.76 -31.35
C GLY A 448 -45.85 15.54 -31.90
N ALA A 449 -45.64 15.53 -33.22
CA ALA A 449 -44.93 14.54 -34.04
C ALA A 449 -44.04 13.56 -33.25
N GLY A 450 -44.61 12.39 -32.96
CA GLY A 450 -44.06 11.37 -32.08
C GLY A 450 -42.96 10.54 -32.73
N GLY A 451 -41.72 10.74 -32.27
CA GLY A 451 -40.79 9.63 -32.13
C GLY A 451 -41.20 8.89 -30.86
N THR A 452 -41.83 7.71 -31.00
CA THR A 452 -42.13 6.84 -29.85
C THR A 452 -40.83 6.61 -29.08
N PRO A 453 -40.73 7.03 -27.79
CA PRO A 453 -39.54 6.78 -27.00
C PRO A 453 -39.29 5.28 -27.00
N THR A 454 -38.16 4.86 -27.59
CA THR A 454 -37.78 3.46 -27.61
C THR A 454 -37.59 3.02 -26.16
N ALA A 455 -38.46 2.12 -25.69
CA ALA A 455 -38.38 1.62 -24.33
C ALA A 455 -36.99 1.03 -24.09
N CYS A 456 -36.36 1.44 -23.00
CA CYS A 456 -35.04 0.93 -22.65
C CYS A 456 -35.11 -0.58 -22.44
N PRO A 457 -34.09 -1.34 -22.86
CA PRO A 457 -34.08 -2.78 -22.70
C PRO A 457 -34.25 -3.16 -21.24
N SER A 458 -35.12 -4.14 -20.98
CA SER A 458 -35.31 -4.67 -19.64
C SER A 458 -34.06 -5.43 -19.19
N ALA A 459 -33.64 -5.22 -17.94
CA ALA A 459 -32.58 -5.97 -17.28
C ALA A 459 -33.03 -7.42 -17.02
N SER A 460 -33.14 -8.21 -18.08
CA SER A 460 -33.40 -9.65 -18.00
C SER A 460 -32.08 -10.40 -17.91
N ALA A 461 -32.02 -11.43 -17.06
CA ALA A 461 -30.85 -12.27 -16.91
C ALA A 461 -30.33 -12.73 -18.30
N PRO A 462 -29.01 -12.64 -18.56
CA PRO A 462 -28.46 -13.10 -19.83
C PRO A 462 -28.69 -14.60 -20.01
N PRO A 463 -28.66 -15.12 -21.25
CA PRO A 463 -28.75 -16.56 -21.47
C PRO A 463 -27.66 -17.30 -20.71
N ALA A 464 -27.93 -18.56 -20.34
CA ALA A 464 -26.96 -19.41 -19.66
C ALA A 464 -25.63 -19.43 -20.45
N PRO A 465 -24.50 -19.04 -19.82
CA PRO A 465 -23.21 -19.06 -20.50
C PRO A 465 -22.87 -20.49 -20.93
N THR A 466 -22.04 -20.62 -21.96
CA THR A 466 -21.52 -21.90 -22.47
C THR A 466 -20.24 -22.31 -21.76
N ARG A 467 -19.92 -23.62 -21.79
CA ARG A 467 -18.69 -24.15 -21.17
C ARG A 467 -17.47 -23.44 -21.77
N PRO A 468 -16.55 -22.88 -20.96
CA PRO A 468 -15.38 -22.19 -21.47
C PRO A 468 -14.56 -23.06 -22.44
N PRO A 469 -14.14 -22.52 -23.60
CA PRO A 469 -13.31 -23.25 -24.54
C PRO A 469 -11.94 -23.55 -23.94
N GLY A 470 -11.30 -24.63 -24.40
CA GLY A 470 -9.93 -24.99 -23.98
C GLY A 470 -9.81 -25.71 -22.63
N LEU A 471 -10.92 -25.91 -21.90
CA LEU A 471 -10.88 -26.68 -20.66
C LEU A 471 -10.51 -28.14 -20.92
N PRO A 472 -9.59 -28.73 -20.13
CA PRO A 472 -9.33 -30.16 -20.18
C PRO A 472 -10.64 -30.93 -19.96
N SER A 473 -10.73 -32.12 -20.53
CA SER A 473 -11.89 -33.00 -20.36
C SER A 473 -11.41 -34.40 -20.12
N PHE A 474 -12.11 -35.13 -19.25
CA PHE A 474 -11.84 -36.55 -19.04
C PHE A 474 -12.36 -37.43 -20.19
N ALA A 475 -13.21 -36.90 -21.07
CA ALA A 475 -13.93 -37.67 -22.08
C ALA A 475 -13.17 -37.90 -23.41
N ARG A 476 -12.03 -37.24 -23.64
CA ARG A 476 -11.48 -37.09 -25.01
C ARG A 476 -10.63 -38.25 -25.56
N GLY A 477 -10.68 -39.44 -24.97
CA GLY A 477 -9.87 -40.57 -25.44
C GLY A 477 -10.38 -41.98 -25.12
N GLY A 478 -11.56 -42.12 -24.50
CA GLY A 478 -12.15 -43.44 -24.26
C GLY A 478 -12.78 -44.02 -25.54
N PRO A 479 -12.86 -45.36 -25.69
CA PRO A 479 -13.57 -45.98 -26.80
C PRO A 479 -14.99 -45.38 -26.88
N LYS A 480 -15.42 -45.00 -28.10
CA LYS A 480 -16.79 -44.53 -28.37
C LYS A 480 -17.74 -45.47 -27.63
N ALA A 481 -18.56 -44.92 -26.74
CA ALA A 481 -19.62 -45.66 -26.06
C ALA A 481 -20.43 -46.40 -27.12
N SER A 482 -20.16 -47.70 -27.27
CA SER A 482 -21.05 -48.61 -27.96
C SER A 482 -22.34 -48.60 -27.16
N GLY A 483 -23.45 -48.30 -27.84
CA GLY A 483 -24.73 -47.93 -27.23
C GLY A 483 -25.17 -48.81 -26.06
N ASP A 484 -25.89 -48.18 -25.13
CA ASP A 484 -26.73 -48.81 -24.12
C ASP A 484 -26.08 -49.92 -23.29
N ALA A 485 -24.89 -49.66 -22.75
CA ALA A 485 -24.46 -50.38 -21.55
C ALA A 485 -25.38 -49.99 -20.39
N ALA A 486 -26.49 -50.73 -20.25
CA ALA A 486 -27.40 -50.62 -19.13
C ALA A 486 -26.60 -50.65 -17.81
N PRO A 487 -26.95 -49.83 -16.81
CA PRO A 487 -26.26 -49.78 -15.53
C PRO A 487 -26.17 -51.20 -14.96
N HIS A 488 -24.95 -51.64 -14.62
CA HIS A 488 -24.77 -52.93 -13.95
C HIS A 488 -25.61 -52.92 -12.66
N PRO A 489 -26.64 -53.78 -12.54
CA PRO A 489 -27.68 -53.67 -11.50
C PRO A 489 -27.21 -54.03 -10.07
N SER A 490 -25.89 -54.16 -9.84
CA SER A 490 -25.33 -54.65 -8.58
C SER A 490 -24.70 -53.58 -7.68
N ASP A 491 -24.66 -52.31 -8.08
CA ASP A 491 -24.12 -51.26 -7.23
C ASP A 491 -25.25 -50.53 -6.49
N GLY A 492 -25.59 -51.04 -5.31
CA GLY A 492 -26.36 -50.27 -4.34
C GLY A 492 -25.71 -48.91 -4.04
N PRO A 493 -26.45 -47.96 -3.48
CA PRO A 493 -25.93 -46.62 -3.19
C PRO A 493 -24.67 -46.72 -2.32
N ARG A 494 -23.61 -46.02 -2.72
CA ARG A 494 -22.35 -45.95 -1.97
C ARG A 494 -22.08 -44.52 -1.56
N THR A 495 -21.79 -44.31 -0.28
CA THR A 495 -21.38 -43.01 0.23
C THR A 495 -19.89 -43.01 0.50
N PHE A 496 -19.25 -41.91 0.11
CA PHE A 496 -17.85 -41.66 0.36
C PHE A 496 -17.70 -40.35 1.12
N ARG A 497 -16.66 -40.24 1.95
CA ARG A 497 -16.23 -38.98 2.56
C ARG A 497 -14.89 -38.57 1.99
N THR A 498 -14.73 -37.30 1.64
CA THR A 498 -13.40 -36.77 1.30
C THR A 498 -12.49 -36.90 2.52
N LEU A 499 -11.43 -37.69 2.39
CA LEU A 499 -10.40 -37.83 3.41
C LEU A 499 -9.38 -36.69 3.29
N ARG A 500 -8.97 -36.40 2.05
CA ARG A 500 -7.98 -35.36 1.75
C ARG A 500 -8.15 -34.84 0.33
N VAL A 501 -7.97 -33.53 0.17
CA VAL A 501 -7.73 -32.90 -1.14
C VAL A 501 -6.24 -32.99 -1.42
N THR A 502 -5.83 -33.81 -2.38
CA THR A 502 -4.41 -34.08 -2.68
C THR A 502 -3.80 -33.08 -3.64
N SER A 503 -4.61 -32.47 -4.52
CA SER A 503 -4.17 -31.39 -5.40
C SER A 503 -5.28 -30.35 -5.60
N VAL A 504 -4.87 -29.08 -5.72
CA VAL A 504 -5.71 -27.95 -6.12
C VAL A 504 -4.93 -27.17 -7.19
N GLU A 505 -5.46 -27.10 -8.40
CA GLU A 505 -4.84 -26.41 -9.53
C GLU A 505 -5.84 -25.41 -10.12
N ALA A 506 -5.47 -24.13 -10.18
CA ALA A 506 -6.25 -23.11 -10.87
C ALA A 506 -5.94 -23.18 -12.38
N LEU A 507 -6.94 -23.58 -13.18
CA LEU A 507 -6.86 -23.58 -14.65
C LEU A 507 -7.20 -22.18 -15.20
N SER A 508 -8.08 -21.45 -14.51
CA SER A 508 -8.32 -20.01 -14.69
C SER A 508 -8.85 -19.39 -13.38
N GLY A 509 -8.66 -18.09 -13.20
CA GLY A 509 -8.96 -17.39 -11.95
C GLY A 509 -7.80 -17.44 -10.95
N SER A 510 -8.07 -17.05 -9.69
CA SER A 510 -7.01 -16.97 -8.67
C SER A 510 -6.81 -18.29 -7.91
N THR A 511 -5.58 -18.54 -7.46
CA THR A 511 -5.25 -19.68 -6.59
C THR A 511 -6.07 -19.67 -5.29
N ALA A 512 -6.37 -18.49 -4.74
CA ALA A 512 -7.17 -18.34 -3.53
C ALA A 512 -8.61 -18.83 -3.74
N GLN A 513 -9.24 -18.51 -4.87
CA GLN A 513 -10.58 -19.03 -5.21
C GLN A 513 -10.57 -20.55 -5.38
N ALA A 514 -9.50 -21.12 -5.96
CA ALA A 514 -9.34 -22.56 -6.07
C ALA A 514 -9.18 -23.22 -4.70
N GLN A 515 -8.41 -22.61 -3.80
CA GLN A 515 -8.21 -23.08 -2.43
C GLN A 515 -9.51 -23.04 -1.62
N ASP A 516 -10.30 -21.96 -1.70
CA ASP A 516 -11.59 -21.84 -1.03
C ASP A 516 -12.58 -22.96 -1.45
N VAL A 517 -12.65 -23.28 -2.74
CA VAL A 517 -13.43 -24.44 -3.22
C VAL A 517 -12.83 -25.74 -2.68
N GLY A 518 -11.51 -25.90 -2.72
CA GLY A 518 -10.82 -27.06 -2.16
C GLY A 518 -11.11 -27.26 -0.67
N ASP A 519 -11.14 -26.19 0.12
CA ASP A 519 -11.43 -26.22 1.55
C ASP A 519 -12.87 -26.69 1.82
N ARG A 520 -13.85 -26.24 1.03
CA ARG A 520 -15.22 -26.78 1.07
C ARG A 520 -15.27 -28.26 0.72
N LEU A 521 -14.46 -28.72 -0.23
CA LEU A 521 -14.42 -30.13 -0.62
C LEU A 521 -13.78 -31.05 0.43
N ARG A 522 -12.93 -30.54 1.34
CA ARG A 522 -12.28 -31.35 2.40
C ARG A 522 -13.29 -31.99 3.37
N GLY A 523 -14.50 -31.43 3.50
CA GLY A 523 -15.57 -31.98 4.33
C GLY A 523 -16.64 -32.76 3.57
N ALA A 524 -16.55 -32.83 2.24
CA ALA A 524 -17.66 -33.28 1.39
C ALA A 524 -17.99 -34.78 1.57
N ARG A 525 -19.28 -35.09 1.57
CA ARG A 525 -19.82 -36.43 1.38
C ARG A 525 -20.34 -36.57 -0.04
N TRP A 526 -19.91 -37.64 -0.69
CA TRP A 526 -20.27 -37.99 -2.06
C TRP A 526 -21.16 -39.22 -2.03
N THR A 527 -22.31 -39.18 -2.70
CA THR A 527 -23.20 -40.34 -2.81
C THR A 527 -23.29 -40.74 -4.26
N LEU A 528 -22.80 -41.95 -4.56
CA LEU A 528 -23.02 -42.62 -5.84
C LEU A 528 -24.34 -43.37 -5.73
N HIS A 529 -25.34 -42.89 -6.45
CA HIS A 529 -26.70 -43.42 -6.46
C HIS A 529 -26.80 -44.65 -7.36
N GLY A 530 -27.84 -45.46 -7.15
CA GLY A 530 -28.09 -46.66 -7.96
C GLY A 530 -28.42 -46.36 -9.42
N ASP A 531 -28.81 -45.13 -9.75
CA ASP A 531 -29.01 -44.64 -11.12
C ASP A 531 -27.70 -44.24 -11.82
N GLY A 532 -26.55 -44.41 -11.15
CA GLY A 532 -25.24 -44.04 -11.67
C GLY A 532 -24.94 -42.53 -11.58
N SER A 533 -25.77 -41.74 -10.90
CA SER A 533 -25.46 -40.35 -10.60
C SER A 533 -24.59 -40.19 -9.34
N LEU A 534 -23.79 -39.13 -9.29
CA LEU A 534 -22.92 -38.78 -8.18
C LEU A 534 -23.30 -37.39 -7.66
N SER A 535 -23.72 -37.30 -6.41
CA SER A 535 -24.04 -36.01 -5.75
C SER A 535 -23.09 -35.71 -4.61
N ALA A 536 -22.83 -34.43 -4.34
CA ALA A 536 -22.10 -33.96 -3.17
C ALA A 536 -23.01 -33.15 -2.24
N ASP A 537 -22.74 -33.18 -0.93
CA ASP A 537 -23.39 -32.30 0.07
C ASP A 537 -22.78 -30.88 0.12
N VAL A 538 -22.04 -30.48 -0.92
CA VAL A 538 -21.40 -29.17 -1.02
C VAL A 538 -22.20 -28.27 -1.95
N ALA A 539 -22.60 -27.09 -1.44
CA ALA A 539 -23.29 -26.08 -2.23
C ALA A 539 -22.49 -25.70 -3.50
N GLY A 540 -23.20 -25.59 -4.62
CA GLY A 540 -22.61 -25.21 -5.91
C GLY A 540 -21.89 -26.33 -6.68
N VAL A 541 -21.90 -27.57 -6.19
CA VAL A 541 -21.53 -28.75 -7.00
C VAL A 541 -22.81 -29.32 -7.64
N PRO A 542 -22.90 -29.43 -8.98
CA PRO A 542 -24.07 -30.02 -9.62
C PRO A 542 -24.15 -31.52 -9.34
N VAL A 543 -25.35 -32.10 -9.46
CA VAL A 543 -25.50 -33.55 -9.55
C VAL A 543 -24.83 -34.01 -10.85
N LEU A 544 -23.90 -34.95 -10.75
CA LEU A 544 -23.10 -35.44 -11.87
C LEU A 544 -23.72 -36.73 -12.39
N ARG A 545 -24.06 -36.78 -13.67
CA ARG A 545 -24.61 -37.98 -14.32
C ARG A 545 -23.49 -38.82 -14.89
N GLY A 546 -23.57 -40.13 -14.75
CA GLY A 546 -22.61 -41.06 -15.34
C GLY A 546 -22.54 -40.89 -16.87
N SER A 547 -21.34 -40.70 -17.39
CA SER A 547 -21.08 -40.54 -18.83
C SER A 547 -20.30 -41.71 -19.44
N GLY A 548 -19.85 -42.65 -18.60
CA GLY A 548 -19.15 -43.87 -19.03
C GLY A 548 -18.54 -44.62 -17.85
N VAL A 549 -18.21 -45.90 -18.09
CA VAL A 549 -17.53 -46.79 -17.14
C VAL A 549 -16.48 -47.61 -17.89
N ASP A 550 -15.28 -47.74 -17.33
CA ASP A 550 -14.20 -48.59 -17.84
C ASP A 550 -13.45 -49.22 -16.65
N GLY A 551 -13.68 -50.52 -16.45
CA GLY A 551 -13.18 -51.24 -15.29
C GLY A 551 -13.55 -50.56 -13.97
N THR A 552 -12.53 -50.12 -13.23
CA THR A 552 -12.68 -49.43 -11.94
C THR A 552 -12.94 -47.93 -12.06
N THR A 553 -12.97 -47.38 -13.27
CA THR A 553 -13.11 -45.94 -13.51
C THR A 553 -14.52 -45.59 -14.00
N ARG A 554 -15.11 -44.57 -13.39
CA ARG A 554 -16.39 -43.98 -13.81
C ARG A 554 -16.19 -42.52 -14.13
N TRP A 555 -16.81 -42.07 -15.21
CA TRP A 555 -16.82 -40.67 -15.61
C TRP A 555 -18.20 -40.07 -15.37
N PHE A 556 -18.22 -38.82 -14.95
CA PHE A 556 -19.45 -38.08 -14.73
C PHE A 556 -19.37 -36.68 -15.31
N THR A 557 -20.52 -36.16 -15.71
CA THR A 557 -20.68 -34.76 -16.13
C THR A 557 -21.91 -34.16 -15.45
N GLY A 558 -21.81 -32.90 -15.04
CA GLY A 558 -22.92 -32.18 -14.44
C GLY A 558 -22.86 -30.70 -14.78
N GLN A 559 -24.04 -30.10 -14.87
CA GLN A 559 -24.22 -28.66 -15.08
C GLN A 559 -25.30 -28.15 -14.15
N ARG A 560 -25.09 -26.97 -13.56
CA ARG A 560 -26.08 -26.23 -12.78
C ARG A 560 -26.04 -24.77 -13.20
N THR A 561 -27.20 -24.20 -13.52
CA THR A 561 -27.34 -22.79 -13.88
C THR A 561 -28.20 -22.10 -12.82
N GLU A 562 -27.68 -21.02 -12.27
CA GLU A 562 -28.35 -20.15 -11.30
C GLU A 562 -28.58 -18.79 -11.94
N HIS A 563 -29.80 -18.26 -11.81
CA HIS A 563 -30.17 -16.96 -12.34
C HIS A 563 -30.41 -16.00 -11.18
N THR A 564 -29.97 -14.76 -11.36
CA THR A 564 -30.35 -13.58 -10.59
C THR A 564 -30.97 -12.57 -11.55
N ASP A 565 -31.54 -11.48 -11.04
CA ASP A 565 -32.19 -10.47 -11.89
C ASP A 565 -31.24 -9.90 -12.94
N VAL A 566 -29.95 -9.77 -12.60
CA VAL A 566 -28.92 -9.13 -13.43
C VAL A 566 -27.86 -10.11 -13.94
N GLY A 567 -27.98 -11.41 -13.68
CA GLY A 567 -26.91 -12.34 -14.02
C GLY A 567 -27.31 -13.81 -14.07
N THR A 568 -26.46 -14.58 -14.74
CA THR A 568 -26.62 -16.02 -14.90
C THR A 568 -25.26 -16.68 -14.67
N THR A 569 -25.19 -17.55 -13.67
CA THR A 569 -24.00 -18.33 -13.36
C THR A 569 -24.23 -19.78 -13.76
N THR A 570 -23.44 -20.29 -14.70
CA THR A 570 -23.41 -21.73 -14.99
C THR A 570 -22.15 -22.35 -14.42
N THR A 571 -22.31 -23.41 -13.63
CA THR A 571 -21.23 -24.27 -13.15
C THR A 571 -21.26 -25.60 -13.87
N TRP A 572 -20.15 -25.96 -14.50
CA TRP A 572 -19.89 -27.29 -15.08
C TRP A 572 -18.96 -28.06 -14.17
N THR A 573 -19.17 -29.37 -14.09
CA THR A 573 -18.26 -30.27 -13.39
C THR A 573 -18.13 -31.55 -14.18
N GLU A 574 -16.89 -31.91 -14.51
CA GLU A 574 -16.53 -33.25 -14.97
C GLU A 574 -15.82 -33.96 -13.84
N ALA A 575 -16.12 -35.24 -13.65
CA ALA A 575 -15.50 -36.05 -12.61
C ALA A 575 -15.02 -37.38 -13.17
N ARG A 576 -13.94 -37.88 -12.56
CA ARG A 576 -13.41 -39.22 -12.77
C ARG A 576 -13.24 -39.89 -11.41
N LEU A 577 -14.10 -40.86 -11.11
CA LEU A 577 -14.02 -41.68 -9.90
C LEU A 577 -13.32 -43.00 -10.21
N VAL A 578 -12.24 -43.31 -9.51
CA VAL A 578 -11.52 -44.58 -9.60
C VAL A 578 -11.74 -45.36 -8.30
N VAL A 579 -12.36 -46.53 -8.39
CA VAL A 579 -12.67 -47.41 -7.24
C VAL A 579 -11.94 -48.74 -7.44
N GLY A 580 -10.68 -48.82 -6.99
CA GLY A 580 -9.89 -50.06 -7.02
C GLY A 580 -10.13 -50.92 -5.77
N ALA A 581 -9.94 -52.24 -5.88
CA ALA A 581 -10.12 -53.17 -4.75
C ALA A 581 -9.13 -52.90 -3.59
N ASP A 582 -7.89 -52.49 -3.92
CA ASP A 582 -6.80 -52.34 -2.95
C ASP A 582 -6.37 -50.88 -2.72
N GLN A 583 -7.11 -49.90 -3.25
CA GLN A 583 -6.77 -48.48 -3.14
C GLN A 583 -7.95 -47.64 -2.67
N SER A 584 -7.69 -46.67 -1.79
CA SER A 584 -8.69 -45.68 -1.40
C SER A 584 -9.30 -45.04 -2.64
N PRO A 585 -10.64 -44.94 -2.76
CA PRO A 585 -11.27 -44.38 -3.95
C PRO A 585 -10.75 -42.97 -4.23
N ARG A 586 -10.47 -42.69 -5.50
CA ARG A 586 -9.94 -41.39 -5.93
C ARG A 586 -10.95 -40.68 -6.81
N LEU A 587 -11.20 -39.41 -6.53
CA LEU A 587 -12.09 -38.57 -7.33
C LEU A 587 -11.33 -37.36 -7.87
N ASP A 588 -11.11 -37.34 -9.19
CA ASP A 588 -10.58 -36.17 -9.88
C ASP A 588 -11.73 -35.33 -10.44
N LEU A 589 -11.69 -34.02 -10.22
CA LEU A 589 -12.73 -33.08 -10.66
C LEU A 589 -12.12 -32.00 -11.56
N ILE A 590 -12.84 -31.63 -12.61
CA ILE A 590 -12.63 -30.39 -13.37
C ILE A 590 -13.91 -29.57 -13.20
N ARG A 591 -13.81 -28.46 -12.46
CA ARG A 591 -14.93 -27.54 -12.21
C ARG A 591 -14.69 -26.25 -12.96
N ALA A 592 -15.68 -25.77 -13.69
CA ALA A 592 -15.68 -24.44 -14.27
C ALA A 592 -16.96 -23.71 -13.89
N ALA A 593 -16.86 -22.42 -13.59
CA ALA A 593 -18.02 -21.57 -13.33
C ALA A 593 -17.88 -20.30 -14.16
N THR A 594 -18.90 -20.01 -14.98
CA THR A 594 -19.00 -18.78 -15.77
C THR A 594 -20.18 -17.98 -15.30
N LEU A 595 -19.91 -16.75 -14.87
CA LEU A 595 -20.90 -15.73 -14.55
C LEU A 595 -21.04 -14.80 -15.75
N ALA A 596 -22.24 -14.69 -16.30
CA ALA A 596 -22.63 -13.64 -17.22
C ALA A 596 -23.46 -12.61 -16.45
N MET A 597 -23.06 -11.35 -16.42
CA MET A 597 -23.84 -10.25 -15.85
C MET A 597 -24.30 -9.34 -16.98
N ARG A 598 -25.58 -8.99 -16.98
CA ARG A 598 -26.13 -7.95 -17.86
C ARG A 598 -26.41 -6.70 -17.02
N ALA A 599 -25.90 -5.56 -17.48
CA ALA A 599 -26.21 -4.25 -16.94
C ALA A 599 -26.80 -3.37 -18.04
N VAL A 600 -27.79 -2.54 -17.70
CA VAL A 600 -28.33 -1.52 -18.60
C VAL A 600 -27.95 -0.16 -18.02
N VAL A 601 -27.11 0.59 -18.72
CA VAL A 601 -26.66 1.93 -18.31
C VAL A 601 -26.97 2.88 -19.46
N ASP A 602 -27.68 3.97 -19.18
CA ASP A 602 -28.16 4.94 -20.19
C ASP A 602 -28.87 4.27 -21.38
N CYS A 603 -29.72 3.29 -21.07
CA CYS A 603 -30.49 2.50 -22.04
C CYS A 603 -29.64 1.71 -23.06
N ARG A 604 -28.37 1.45 -22.73
CA ARG A 604 -27.48 0.55 -23.48
C ARG A 604 -27.20 -0.71 -22.66
N GLU A 605 -27.33 -1.87 -23.29
CA GLU A 605 -26.99 -3.15 -22.68
C GLU A 605 -25.48 -3.40 -22.68
N PHE A 606 -24.96 -3.84 -21.56
CA PHE A 606 -23.59 -4.32 -21.39
C PHE A 606 -23.64 -5.73 -20.81
N THR A 607 -23.00 -6.69 -21.47
CA THR A 607 -22.83 -8.04 -20.91
C THR A 607 -21.37 -8.26 -20.57
N SER A 608 -21.10 -8.61 -19.32
CA SER A 608 -19.77 -8.98 -18.83
C SER A 608 -19.74 -10.45 -18.47
N THR A 609 -18.75 -11.19 -18.93
CA THR A 609 -18.57 -12.61 -18.61
C THR A 609 -17.28 -12.82 -17.84
N SER A 610 -17.35 -13.46 -16.68
CA SER A 610 -16.19 -13.92 -15.91
C SER A 610 -16.21 -15.43 -15.78
N SER A 611 -15.09 -16.10 -16.03
CA SER A 611 -14.98 -17.55 -15.93
C SER A 611 -13.84 -17.96 -15.00
N THR A 612 -14.11 -18.90 -14.11
CA THR A 612 -13.12 -19.57 -13.26
C THR A 612 -13.11 -21.06 -13.55
N ALA A 613 -11.94 -21.69 -13.51
CA ALA A 613 -11.80 -23.10 -13.78
C ALA A 613 -10.70 -23.70 -12.93
N GLN A 614 -10.95 -24.89 -12.39
CA GLN A 614 -10.16 -25.48 -11.33
C GLN A 614 -10.13 -26.99 -11.51
N ARG A 615 -9.00 -27.60 -11.17
CA ARG A 615 -8.82 -29.06 -11.12
C ARG A 615 -8.52 -29.49 -9.69
N PHE A 616 -9.22 -30.53 -9.25
CA PHE A 616 -9.06 -31.12 -7.92
C PHE A 616 -8.74 -32.61 -8.05
N SER A 617 -7.90 -33.11 -7.15
CA SER A 617 -7.76 -34.54 -6.90
C SER A 617 -8.11 -34.81 -5.45
N LEU A 618 -9.02 -35.74 -5.20
CA LEU A 618 -9.52 -36.08 -3.88
C LEU A 618 -9.23 -37.55 -3.58
N THR A 619 -8.79 -37.84 -2.36
CA THR A 619 -8.80 -39.19 -1.80
C THR A 619 -10.04 -39.32 -0.95
N LEU A 620 -10.81 -40.36 -1.20
CA LEU A 620 -12.06 -40.66 -0.51
C LEU A 620 -11.89 -41.86 0.43
N SER A 621 -12.80 -41.96 1.39
CA SER A 621 -13.00 -43.13 2.26
C SER A 621 -14.45 -43.58 2.14
N GLY A 622 -14.70 -44.89 2.06
CA GLY A 622 -16.06 -45.42 2.13
C GLY A 622 -16.65 -45.19 3.52
N LEU A 623 -17.93 -44.85 3.59
CA LEU A 623 -18.68 -44.72 4.84
C LEU A 623 -19.48 -45.98 5.17
#